data_AF-A0AAN2C7M1-F1
#
_entry.id   AF-A0AAN2C7M1-F1
#
_cell.length_a   1.000
_cell.length_b   1.000
_cell.length_c   1.000
_cell.angle_alpha   90.00
_cell.angle_beta   90.00
_cell.angle_gamma   90.00
#
_symmetry.space_group_name_H-M   'P 1'
#
loop_
_entity.id
_entity.type
_entity.pdbx_description
1 polymer ?
#
loop_
_entity_poly.entity_id
_entity_poly.type
_entity_poly.pdbx_seq_one_letter_code
_entity_poly.pdbx_strand_id
1 'polypeptide(L)'
;MGWTMPWYTITDTFDADFGVDQWHGHNVFFRDGDRVFRTYSVNNRGDEAMGGTWDYLDITPLGRQEAWQDLPDGYPKSDPYQWWNWHDAYGHARDGKWNDVVAAALSELKPQREAG
;
A
#
# COMPACT_ATOMS: atom_id res chain seq x y z
N MET A 1 -5.62 0.97 31.99
CA MET A 1 -6.25 1.07 30.67
C MET A 1 -6.79 -0.27 30.13
N GLY A 2 -6.48 -1.45 30.70
CA GLY A 2 -7.22 -2.70 30.40
C GLY A 2 -7.04 -3.27 28.99
N TRP A 3 -6.05 -2.80 28.22
CA TRP A 3 -5.76 -3.30 26.88
C TRP A 3 -5.12 -4.68 26.98
N THR A 4 -5.65 -5.66 26.25
CA THR A 4 -5.17 -7.06 26.25
C THR A 4 -4.38 -7.41 25.00
N MET A 5 -4.27 -6.50 24.03
CA MET A 5 -3.49 -6.71 22.81
C MET A 5 -1.99 -6.62 23.10
N PRO A 6 -1.16 -7.40 22.40
CA PRO A 6 0.29 -7.28 22.55
C PRO A 6 0.72 -5.89 22.09
N TRP A 7 1.51 -5.20 22.93
CA TRP A 7 2.20 -3.98 22.53
C TRP A 7 3.57 -4.33 21.96
N TYR A 8 4.07 -3.48 21.07
CA TYR A 8 5.43 -3.55 20.57
C TYR A 8 5.97 -2.13 20.46
N THR A 9 7.26 -1.97 20.67
CA THR A 9 7.98 -0.71 20.46
C THR A 9 9.34 -1.01 19.85
N ILE A 10 9.87 -0.04 19.12
CA ILE A 10 11.29 0.00 18.77
C ILE A 10 12.12 0.30 20.03
N THR A 11 13.37 -0.16 20.06
CA THR A 11 14.26 -0.05 21.24
C THR A 11 15.62 0.57 20.91
N ASP A 12 15.91 0.79 19.63
CA ASP A 12 17.13 1.37 19.09
C ASP A 12 16.85 2.77 18.52
N THR A 13 17.76 3.28 17.69
CA THR A 13 17.69 4.63 17.09
C THR A 13 16.90 4.69 15.79
N PHE A 14 16.15 3.64 15.44
CA PHE A 14 15.52 3.53 14.12
C PHE A 14 14.66 4.76 13.77
N ASP A 15 13.86 5.26 14.71
CA ASP A 15 13.06 6.47 14.53
C ASP A 15 13.92 7.71 14.28
N ALA A 16 14.99 7.90 15.05
CA ALA A 16 15.93 9.01 14.87
C ALA A 16 16.65 8.92 13.51
N ASP A 17 17.10 7.73 13.13
CA ASP A 17 17.80 7.46 11.86
C ASP A 17 16.90 7.75 10.63
N PHE A 18 15.58 7.68 10.81
CA PHE A 18 14.59 7.99 9.76
C PHE A 18 13.79 9.27 10.00
N GLY A 19 14.21 10.10 10.96
CA GLY A 19 13.72 11.47 11.19
C GLY A 19 12.30 11.55 11.74
N VAL A 20 11.89 10.57 12.57
CA VAL A 20 10.56 10.46 13.17
C VAL A 20 10.60 10.22 14.69
N ASP A 21 11.70 10.58 15.36
CA ASP A 21 11.90 10.48 16.82
C ASP A 21 11.06 11.50 17.62
N GLN A 22 10.83 12.67 17.03
CA GLN A 22 10.13 13.77 17.69
C GLN A 22 8.79 14.14 17.05
N TRP A 23 8.68 13.96 15.73
CA TRP A 23 7.52 14.40 14.95
C TRP A 23 7.07 13.33 13.97
N HIS A 24 5.80 13.41 13.60
CA HIS A 24 5.23 12.51 12.62
C HIS A 24 5.86 12.70 11.22
N GLY A 25 6.04 11.59 10.52
CA GLY A 25 6.44 11.54 9.14
C GLY A 25 6.23 10.15 8.56
N HIS A 26 6.06 10.09 7.24
CA HIS A 26 5.94 8.84 6.51
C HIS A 26 7.26 8.51 5.84
N ASN A 27 7.75 7.29 6.06
CA ASN A 27 8.90 6.73 5.37
C ASN A 27 8.44 5.50 4.57
N VAL A 28 8.80 5.45 3.29
CA VAL A 28 8.55 4.28 2.44
C VAL A 28 9.87 3.59 2.16
N PHE A 29 9.88 2.28 2.40
CA PHE A 29 11.05 1.44 2.17
C PHE A 29 10.76 0.41 1.09
N PHE A 30 11.73 0.21 0.21
CA PHE A 30 11.74 -0.86 -0.78
C PHE A 30 12.90 -1.80 -0.48
N ARG A 31 12.62 -3.11 -0.46
CA ARG A 31 13.65 -4.14 -0.27
C ARG A 31 13.91 -4.85 -1.59
N ASP A 32 15.18 -4.89 -1.99
CA ASP A 32 15.68 -5.65 -3.12
C ASP A 32 16.80 -6.59 -2.65
N GLY A 33 16.49 -7.89 -2.60
CA GLY A 33 17.36 -8.91 -2.00
C GLY A 33 17.69 -8.59 -0.54
N ASP A 34 18.97 -8.33 -0.27
CA ASP A 34 19.49 -7.97 1.06
C ASP A 34 19.61 -6.46 1.30
N ARG A 35 19.23 -5.64 0.32
CA ARG A 35 19.33 -4.18 0.39
C ARG A 35 17.97 -3.58 0.67
N VAL A 36 17.96 -2.53 1.49
CA VAL A 36 16.77 -1.73 1.78
C VAL A 36 17.05 -0.29 1.35
N PHE A 37 16.12 0.28 0.60
CA PHE A 37 16.17 1.65 0.10
C PHE A 37 15.02 2.44 0.69
N ARG A 38 15.28 3.65 1.19
CA ARG A 38 14.23 4.61 1.53
C ARG A 38 13.85 5.35 0.25
N THR A 39 12.72 5.00 -0.34
CA THR A 39 12.29 5.51 -1.65
C THR A 39 11.48 6.80 -1.56
N TYR A 40 10.82 7.03 -0.42
CA TYR A 40 10.04 8.23 -0.19
C TYR A 40 10.09 8.64 1.28
N SER A 41 10.07 9.94 1.54
CA SER A 41 9.90 10.48 2.89
C SER A 41 9.20 11.83 2.83
N VAL A 42 8.15 11.98 3.65
CA VAL A 42 7.38 13.22 3.79
C VAL A 42 7.06 13.47 5.26
N ASN A 43 7.11 14.74 5.66
CA ASN A 43 6.79 15.18 7.02
C ASN A 43 6.15 16.57 7.01
N ASN A 44 5.79 17.06 8.20
CA ASN A 44 5.19 18.38 8.38
C ASN A 44 3.94 18.53 7.49
N ARG A 45 3.70 19.69 6.90
CA ARG A 45 2.56 19.94 6.00
C ARG A 45 2.53 19.08 4.74
N GLY A 46 3.64 18.42 4.39
CA GLY A 46 3.63 17.46 3.29
C GLY A 46 2.73 16.25 3.60
N ASP A 47 2.51 15.93 4.88
CA ASP A 47 1.60 14.84 5.27
C ASP A 47 0.12 15.19 5.09
N GLU A 48 -0.24 16.47 4.94
CA GLU A 48 -1.66 16.90 4.87
C GLU A 48 -2.39 16.27 3.67
N ALA A 49 -1.64 15.86 2.63
CA ALA A 49 -2.16 15.14 1.47
C ALA A 49 -2.38 13.64 1.71
N MET A 50 -1.87 13.08 2.81
CA MET A 50 -2.00 11.67 3.17
C MET A 50 -3.32 11.47 3.92
N GLY A 51 -4.40 11.15 3.19
CA GLY A 51 -5.71 10.94 3.79
C GLY A 51 -6.24 9.53 3.61
N GLY A 52 -6.25 9.07 2.36
CA GLY A 52 -6.84 7.79 1.97
C GLY A 52 -5.81 6.73 1.61
N THR A 53 -6.28 5.49 1.54
CA THR A 53 -5.50 4.33 1.08
C THR A 53 -4.81 4.59 -0.26
N TRP A 54 -5.44 5.37 -1.15
CA TRP A 54 -4.89 5.70 -2.46
C TRP A 54 -3.65 6.57 -2.40
N ASP A 55 -3.65 7.59 -1.54
CA ASP A 55 -2.50 8.48 -1.35
C ASP A 55 -1.29 7.69 -0.83
N TYR A 56 -1.53 6.73 0.08
CA TYR A 56 -0.50 5.81 0.55
C TYR A 56 0.06 4.91 -0.54
N LEU A 57 -0.79 4.40 -1.44
CA LEU A 57 -0.31 3.53 -2.51
C LEU A 57 0.51 4.29 -3.53
N ASP A 58 0.11 5.52 -3.87
CA ASP A 58 0.78 6.34 -4.88
C ASP A 58 2.22 6.70 -4.49
N ILE A 59 2.56 6.74 -3.19
CA ILE A 59 3.95 6.94 -2.72
C ILE A 59 4.77 5.65 -2.61
N THR A 60 4.16 4.49 -2.84
CA THR A 60 4.86 3.19 -2.80
C THR A 60 5.39 2.79 -4.18
N PRO A 61 6.50 2.03 -4.25
CA PRO A 61 7.09 1.62 -5.53
C PRO A 61 6.14 0.87 -6.48
N LEU A 62 5.24 0.05 -5.93
CA LEU A 62 4.26 -0.69 -6.74
C LEU A 62 3.08 0.19 -7.18
N GLY A 63 2.86 1.34 -6.56
CA GLY A 63 1.70 2.18 -6.84
C GLY A 63 0.38 1.46 -6.58
N ARG A 64 -0.68 1.92 -7.25
CA ARG A 64 -2.03 1.35 -7.14
C ARG A 64 -2.27 0.08 -7.95
N GLN A 65 -1.34 -0.28 -8.85
CA GLN A 65 -1.47 -1.43 -9.75
C GLN A 65 -2.67 -1.28 -10.69
N GLU A 66 -2.91 -0.06 -11.15
CA GLU A 66 -4.03 0.25 -12.04
C GLU A 66 -3.77 -0.21 -13.47
N ALA A 67 -4.83 -0.51 -14.22
CA ALA A 67 -4.70 -0.96 -15.61
C ALA A 67 -3.96 0.07 -16.48
N TRP A 68 -4.24 1.35 -16.26
CA TRP A 68 -3.63 2.48 -16.98
C TRP A 68 -2.23 2.87 -16.50
N GLN A 69 -1.75 2.29 -15.39
CA GLN A 69 -0.42 2.60 -14.86
C GLN A 69 0.65 2.02 -15.80
N ASP A 70 1.48 2.90 -16.34
CA ASP A 70 2.64 2.53 -17.13
C ASP A 70 3.76 2.09 -16.19
N LEU A 71 4.29 0.90 -16.41
CA LEU A 71 5.30 0.27 -15.57
C LEU A 71 6.47 -0.18 -16.44
N PRO A 72 7.73 -0.06 -15.97
CA PRO A 72 8.87 -0.57 -16.70
C PRO A 72 8.73 -2.07 -17.01
N ASP A 73 9.33 -2.51 -18.12
CA ASP A 73 9.35 -3.92 -18.49
C ASP A 73 9.94 -4.79 -17.37
N GLY A 74 9.24 -5.88 -17.04
CA GLY A 74 9.63 -6.79 -15.96
C GLY A 74 9.29 -6.31 -14.54
N TYR A 75 8.69 -5.11 -14.39
CA TYR A 75 8.23 -4.65 -13.08
C TYR A 75 6.94 -5.40 -12.67
N PRO A 76 6.79 -5.82 -11.39
CA PRO A 76 5.61 -6.55 -10.96
C PRO A 76 4.31 -5.77 -11.19
N LYS A 77 3.35 -6.40 -11.89
CA LYS A 77 1.99 -5.89 -12.10
C LYS A 77 0.95 -6.99 -11.85
N SER A 78 0.01 -6.76 -10.95
CA SER A 78 -1.21 -7.57 -10.81
C SER A 78 -2.42 -6.86 -11.44
N ASP A 79 -3.54 -7.57 -11.55
CA ASP A 79 -4.82 -6.94 -11.84
C ASP A 79 -5.24 -5.97 -10.70
N PRO A 80 -5.97 -4.89 -11.01
CA PRO A 80 -6.41 -3.92 -10.01
C PRO A 80 -7.28 -4.57 -8.93
N TYR A 81 -7.10 -4.13 -7.68
CA TYR A 81 -7.90 -4.50 -6.49
C TYR A 81 -7.86 -5.98 -6.05
N GLN A 82 -7.29 -6.87 -6.87
CA GLN A 82 -7.12 -8.29 -6.53
C GLN A 82 -6.18 -8.51 -5.33
N TRP A 83 -5.39 -7.50 -4.97
CA TRP A 83 -4.51 -7.55 -3.80
C TRP A 83 -5.24 -7.28 -2.47
N TRP A 84 -6.51 -6.84 -2.49
CA TRP A 84 -7.31 -6.66 -1.28
C TRP A 84 -7.62 -7.99 -0.61
N ASN A 85 -7.64 -7.95 0.71
CA ASN A 85 -8.07 -9.08 1.52
C ASN A 85 -8.78 -8.58 2.76
N TRP A 86 -9.70 -9.38 3.28
CA TRP A 86 -10.34 -9.12 4.56
C TRP A 86 -9.30 -9.21 5.68
N HIS A 87 -9.45 -8.34 6.68
CA HIS A 87 -8.50 -8.20 7.80
C HIS A 87 -8.24 -9.50 8.58
N ASP A 88 -9.18 -10.44 8.52
CA ASP A 88 -9.24 -11.72 9.22
C ASP A 88 -8.94 -12.91 8.29
N ALA A 89 -8.74 -12.65 6.99
CA ALA A 89 -8.42 -13.66 5.99
C ALA A 89 -6.92 -13.71 5.64
N TYR A 90 -6.08 -12.89 6.29
CA TYR A 90 -4.62 -12.95 6.10
C TYR A 90 -4.05 -14.25 6.68
N GLY A 91 -3.17 -14.92 5.92
CA GLY A 91 -2.60 -16.23 6.30
C GLY A 91 -3.46 -17.44 5.89
N HIS A 92 -4.67 -17.20 5.38
CA HIS A 92 -5.50 -18.21 4.73
C HIS A 92 -5.33 -18.13 3.20
N ALA A 93 -5.61 -19.23 2.49
CA ALA A 93 -5.73 -19.18 1.04
C ALA A 93 -6.86 -18.19 0.69
N ARG A 94 -6.58 -17.21 -0.18
CA ARG A 94 -7.60 -16.26 -0.65
C ARG A 94 -8.82 -17.05 -1.12
N ASP A 95 -9.98 -16.73 -0.59
CA ASP A 95 -11.21 -17.31 -1.07
C ASP A 95 -11.43 -16.84 -2.52
N GLY A 96 -11.50 -17.77 -3.48
CA GLY A 96 -11.70 -17.41 -4.90
C GLY A 96 -12.93 -16.52 -5.12
N LYS A 97 -13.88 -16.56 -4.18
CA LYS A 97 -15.06 -15.71 -4.10
C LYS A 97 -14.74 -14.21 -4.14
N TRP A 98 -13.68 -13.74 -3.48
CA TRP A 98 -13.31 -12.31 -3.54
C TRP A 98 -12.87 -11.90 -4.94
N ASN A 99 -12.04 -12.71 -5.58
CA ASN A 99 -11.59 -12.45 -6.94
C ASN A 99 -12.76 -12.43 -7.92
N ASP A 100 -13.73 -13.33 -7.76
CA ASP A 100 -14.96 -13.37 -8.56
C ASP A 100 -15.80 -12.10 -8.37
N VAL A 101 -15.95 -11.61 -7.13
CA VAL A 101 -16.66 -10.36 -6.83
C VAL A 101 -15.98 -9.17 -7.49
N VAL A 102 -14.65 -9.07 -7.38
CA VAL A 102 -13.89 -7.98 -8.01
C VAL A 102 -13.97 -8.07 -9.54
N ALA A 103 -13.89 -9.27 -10.12
CA ALA A 103 -14.01 -9.47 -11.55
C ALA A 103 -15.40 -9.05 -12.08
N ALA A 104 -16.47 -9.41 -11.36
CA ALA A 104 -17.83 -8.97 -11.69
C ALA A 104 -17.96 -7.45 -11.64
N ALA A 105 -17.51 -6.80 -10.55
CA ALA A 105 -17.56 -5.36 -10.42
C ALA A 105 -16.76 -4.62 -11.52
N LEU A 106 -15.56 -5.12 -11.84
CA LEU A 106 -14.75 -4.56 -12.93
C LEU A 106 -15.42 -4.73 -14.30
N SER A 107 -16.15 -5.82 -14.54
CA SER A 107 -16.88 -6.02 -15.79
C SER A 107 -18.03 -5.02 -15.97
N GLU A 108 -18.67 -4.60 -14.88
CA GLU A 108 -19.75 -3.59 -14.88
C GLU A 108 -19.23 -2.15 -15.03
N LEU A 109 -17.99 -1.88 -14.60
CA LEU A 109 -17.37 -0.55 -14.67
C LEU A 109 -16.72 -0.25 -16.04
N LYS A 110 -16.31 -1.29 -16.78
CA LYS A 110 -15.68 -1.17 -18.12
C LYS A 110 -16.55 -0.56 -19.24
N PRO A 111 -17.89 -0.64 -19.30
CA PRO A 111 -18.67 -0.13 -20.44
C PRO A 111 -18.79 1.40 -20.52
N GLN A 112 -18.30 2.19 -19.55
CA GLN A 112 -18.55 3.64 -19.51
C GLN A 112 -17.42 4.52 -20.10
N ARG A 113 -16.33 3.95 -20.64
CA ARG A 113 -15.17 4.74 -21.13
C ARG A 113 -15.02 4.84 -22.66
N GLU A 114 -15.90 4.22 -23.45
CA GLU A 114 -15.84 4.31 -24.93
C GLU A 114 -16.84 5.31 -25.54
N ALA A 115 -17.59 6.04 -24.71
CA ALA A 115 -18.46 7.13 -25.14
C ALA A 115 -17.81 8.48 -24.80
N GLY A 116 -16.80 8.87 -25.58
CA GLY A 116 -16.10 10.15 -25.46
C GLY A 116 -15.24 10.44 -26.68
#